data_AF-A0A963G995-F1
#
_entry.id   AF-A0A963G995-F1
#
_cell.length_a   1.000
_cell.length_b   1.000
_cell.length_c   1.000
_cell.angle_alpha   90.00
_cell.angle_beta   90.00
_cell.angle_gamma   90.00
#
_symmetry.space_group_name_H-M   'P 1'
#
loop_
_entity.id
_entity.type
_entity.pdbx_description
1 polymer ?
#
loop_
_entity_poly.entity_id
_entity_poly.type
_entity_poly.pdbx_seq_one_letter_code
_entity_poly.pdbx_strand_id
1 'polypeptide(L)'
;MNRYPLWKNILVSIVLFVGLIYALPNIFDQDPALEISGSRRAEADAATEARVREALDKAGIAIKSLDAGSNKLLLRFDDSESQLRAKDSLETVLGGDYTLALTLSSDVPGWLRSVGALPMYLGLDLRGGIHVLIDVDMDAAVEQALDRYSGDIRTLLRDEKLRYTTLSLQGDAVIINFKEAEVRAEAINKIEDEFRNLLLEPVDSDGAFQLQARMSKNEQQTTRKFALDQNITTLRNRVNALGVSEPLIQQQGERRIVVQLPGAQDPARLKDLLGATATLEYRLEDTEHSVEDAVAGRVPVGSKLYRTREGRPILLKKRVIVTGNQITDASSGFDQRSNQPAVFVSLDGPGARRMRNVTTENVGKPMAVVFIETRTESKIVDGKKVTRKIPVQEVISVANILEPFGRRFQTTGLDSPAEAHDLALLLRAGALAAPIEIVEERTIGPSLGQDNIDQGFRSVIIGMLLVMVFMAVSYRVFGMVANMALLLNLVLIVAVLSMLQAT
;
A
#
# COMPACT_ATOMS: atom_id res chain seq x y z
N MET A 1 -2.08 -37.98 48.38
CA MET A 1 -3.35 -38.70 48.17
C MET A 1 -4.01 -38.11 46.92
N ASN A 2 -3.73 -38.67 45.74
CA ASN A 2 -4.22 -38.14 44.47
C ASN A 2 -5.64 -38.66 44.19
N ARG A 3 -6.62 -37.76 44.05
CA ARG A 3 -8.04 -38.11 43.85
C ARG A 3 -8.43 -38.20 42.37
N TYR A 4 -7.51 -37.95 41.44
CA TYR A 4 -7.79 -37.92 40.01
C TYR A 4 -7.35 -39.21 39.30
N PRO A 5 -8.15 -39.73 38.35
CA PRO A 5 -7.77 -40.82 37.46
C PRO A 5 -6.46 -40.55 36.72
N LEU A 6 -5.67 -41.60 36.46
CA LEU A 6 -4.37 -41.52 35.77
C LEU A 6 -4.42 -40.72 34.46
N TRP A 7 -5.46 -40.93 33.65
CA TRP A 7 -5.63 -40.22 32.37
C TRP A 7 -5.80 -38.70 32.56
N LYS A 8 -6.43 -38.23 33.65
CA LYS A 8 -6.54 -36.79 33.94
C LYS A 8 -5.19 -36.20 34.31
N ASN A 9 -4.37 -36.93 35.08
CA ASN A 9 -3.03 -36.48 35.42
C ASN A 9 -2.10 -36.44 34.19
N ILE A 10 -2.24 -37.43 33.29
CA ILE A 10 -1.53 -37.45 32.01
C ILE A 10 -1.96 -36.27 31.14
N LEU A 11 -3.27 -36.02 31.01
CA LEU A 11 -3.80 -34.87 30.26
C LEU A 11 -3.26 -33.54 30.80
N VAL A 12 -3.29 -33.34 32.12
CA VAL A 12 -2.74 -32.13 32.75
C VAL A 12 -1.24 -32.00 32.44
N SER A 13 -0.48 -33.10 32.54
CA SER A 13 0.96 -33.08 32.25
C SER A 13 1.26 -32.70 30.79
N ILE A 14 0.45 -33.20 29.84
CA ILE A 14 0.55 -32.84 28.42
C ILE A 14 0.23 -31.36 28.21
N VAL A 15 -0.87 -30.86 28.79
CA VAL A 15 -1.27 -29.44 28.67
C VAL A 15 -0.19 -28.52 29.23
N LEU A 16 0.42 -28.88 30.37
CA LEU A 16 1.52 -28.11 30.95
C LEU A 16 2.78 -28.15 30.08
N PHE A 17 3.11 -29.31 29.51
CA PHE A 17 4.27 -29.45 28.62
C PHE A 17 4.11 -28.62 27.34
N VAL A 18 2.94 -28.70 26.70
CA VAL A 18 2.59 -27.87 25.54
C VAL A 18 2.59 -26.39 25.92
N GLY A 19 1.98 -26.03 27.05
CA GLY A 19 1.99 -24.66 27.57
C GLY A 19 3.41 -24.12 27.75
N LEU A 20 4.32 -24.91 28.30
CA LEU A 20 5.71 -24.51 28.48
C LEU A 20 6.42 -24.27 27.15
N ILE A 21 6.21 -25.14 26.15
CA ILE A 21 6.79 -24.99 24.81
C ILE A 21 6.31 -23.69 24.14
N TYR A 22 5.01 -23.39 24.21
CA TYR A 22 4.44 -22.19 23.58
C TYR A 22 4.69 -20.90 24.39
N ALA A 23 5.01 -21.00 25.68
CA ALA A 23 5.41 -19.84 26.48
C ALA A 23 6.89 -19.48 26.32
N LEU A 24 7.76 -20.47 26.09
CA LEU A 24 9.22 -20.32 25.99
C LEU A 24 9.71 -19.21 25.03
N PRO A 25 9.10 -19.02 23.83
CA PRO A 25 9.52 -17.99 22.89
C PRO A 25 9.53 -16.56 23.45
N ASN A 26 8.69 -16.27 24.44
CA ASN A 26 8.55 -14.93 25.04
C ASN A 26 9.70 -14.54 25.98
N ILE A 27 10.61 -15.48 26.27
CA ILE A 27 11.80 -15.23 27.11
C ILE A 27 12.96 -14.72 26.24
N PHE A 28 12.90 -14.92 24.92
CA PHE A 28 13.93 -14.48 23.99
C PHE A 28 13.69 -13.03 23.58
N ASP A 29 14.77 -12.24 23.59
CA ASP A 29 14.73 -10.84 23.18
C ASP A 29 14.42 -10.68 21.67
N GLN A 30 13.94 -9.49 21.31
CA GLN A 30 13.77 -9.07 19.92
C GLN A 30 14.92 -8.15 19.55
N ASP A 31 15.89 -8.65 18.78
CA ASP A 31 17.02 -7.86 18.34
C ASP A 31 16.59 -6.84 17.26
N PRO A 32 17.07 -5.59 17.34
CA PRO A 32 17.05 -4.66 16.22
C PRO A 32 17.67 -5.30 14.98
N ALA A 33 16.93 -5.40 13.89
CA ALA A 33 17.37 -6.09 12.69
C ALA A 33 17.10 -5.31 11.40
N LEU A 34 18.02 -5.37 10.45
CA LEU A 34 17.87 -4.78 9.13
C LEU A 34 17.69 -5.91 8.12
N GLU A 35 16.52 -5.97 7.50
CA GLU A 35 16.28 -6.88 6.39
C GLU A 35 16.63 -6.18 5.08
N ILE A 36 17.52 -6.80 4.31
CA ILE A 36 17.88 -6.41 2.96
C ILE A 36 17.30 -7.45 2.02
N SER A 37 16.30 -7.04 1.24
CA SER A 37 15.73 -7.88 0.19
C SER A 37 16.06 -7.26 -1.16
N GLY A 38 16.46 -8.12 -2.10
CA GLY A 38 16.58 -7.71 -3.48
C GLY A 38 15.21 -7.35 -4.05
N SER A 39 15.11 -6.24 -4.77
CA SER A 39 13.94 -6.03 -5.64
C SER A 39 13.92 -7.10 -6.75
N ARG A 40 12.81 -7.26 -7.48
CA ARG A 40 12.66 -8.34 -8.50
C ARG A 40 13.76 -8.42 -9.58
N ARG A 41 14.69 -7.45 -9.65
CA ARG A 41 15.82 -7.37 -10.58
C ARG A 41 17.20 -7.67 -9.98
N ALA A 42 17.29 -7.83 -8.66
CA ALA A 42 18.54 -8.11 -7.96
C ALA A 42 18.31 -9.22 -6.93
N GLU A 43 19.23 -10.18 -6.85
CA GLU A 43 19.20 -11.18 -5.79
C GLU A 43 20.10 -10.75 -4.63
N ALA A 44 19.62 -10.93 -3.40
CA ALA A 44 20.44 -10.77 -2.20
C ALA A 44 21.28 -12.03 -2.01
N ASP A 45 22.41 -12.06 -2.74
CA ASP A 45 23.34 -13.18 -2.86
C ASP A 45 24.63 -12.96 -2.05
N ALA A 46 25.59 -13.89 -2.17
CA ALA A 46 26.88 -13.79 -1.49
C ALA A 46 27.70 -12.56 -1.91
N ALA A 47 27.52 -12.05 -3.14
CA ALA A 47 28.17 -10.82 -3.59
C ALA A 47 27.58 -9.58 -2.90
N THR A 48 26.26 -9.57 -2.70
CA THR A 48 25.56 -8.55 -1.91
C THR A 48 26.01 -8.60 -0.46
N GLU A 49 26.13 -9.78 0.14
CA GLU A 49 26.65 -9.94 1.50
C GLU A 49 28.06 -9.33 1.67
N ALA A 50 28.97 -9.61 0.74
CA ALA A 50 30.32 -9.06 0.77
C ALA A 50 30.33 -7.52 0.72
N ARG A 51 29.50 -6.93 -0.17
CA ARG A 51 29.35 -5.47 -0.27
C ARG A 51 28.77 -4.85 1.01
N VAL A 52 27.80 -5.53 1.62
CA VAL A 52 27.19 -5.10 2.88
C VAL A 52 28.22 -5.11 4.01
N ARG A 53 28.99 -6.19 4.17
CA ARG A 53 30.06 -6.28 5.18
C ARG A 53 31.10 -5.18 4.98
N GLU A 54 31.57 -4.97 3.76
CA GLU A 54 32.56 -3.92 3.46
C GLU A 54 32.03 -2.51 3.80
N ALA A 55 30.75 -2.23 3.49
CA ALA A 55 30.13 -0.94 3.79
C ALA A 55 29.99 -0.69 5.29
N LEU A 56 29.63 -1.72 6.07
CA LEU A 56 29.49 -1.62 7.52
C LEU A 56 30.84 -1.50 8.22
N ASP A 57 31.85 -2.24 7.77
CA ASP A 57 33.22 -2.14 8.28
C ASP A 57 33.79 -0.73 8.03
N LYS A 58 33.59 -0.16 6.83
CA LYS A 58 34.00 1.23 6.54
C LYS A 58 33.28 2.26 7.40
N ALA A 59 32.03 1.99 7.77
CA ALA A 59 31.23 2.85 8.64
C ALA A 59 31.52 2.64 10.14
N GLY A 60 32.31 1.61 10.51
CA GLY A 60 32.63 1.25 11.88
C GLY A 60 31.44 0.72 12.67
N ILE A 61 30.50 0.03 12.01
CA ILE A 61 29.26 -0.45 12.62
C ILE A 61 29.36 -1.95 12.90
N ALA A 62 29.26 -2.32 14.17
CA ALA A 62 29.27 -3.72 14.58
C ALA A 62 27.91 -4.39 14.31
N ILE A 63 27.96 -5.64 13.85
CA ILE A 63 26.77 -6.50 13.68
C ILE A 63 26.87 -7.70 14.62
N LYS A 64 25.76 -8.07 15.25
CA LYS A 64 25.65 -9.23 16.15
C LYS A 64 25.65 -10.53 15.35
N SER A 65 24.90 -10.56 14.26
CA SER A 65 24.86 -11.68 13.31
C SER A 65 24.38 -11.23 11.93
N LEU A 66 24.71 -12.02 10.92
CA LEU A 66 24.18 -11.89 9.56
C LEU A 66 23.71 -13.27 9.12
N ASP A 67 22.40 -13.39 8.89
CA ASP A 67 21.78 -14.59 8.35
C ASP A 67 21.46 -14.36 6.87
N ALA A 68 22.00 -15.22 6.01
CA ALA A 68 21.63 -15.26 4.60
C ALA A 68 20.49 -16.26 4.38
N GLY A 69 19.32 -15.76 3.99
CA GLY A 69 18.16 -16.55 3.56
C GLY A 69 18.03 -16.61 2.04
N SER A 70 16.99 -17.28 1.55
CA SER A 70 16.66 -17.30 0.12
C SER A 70 16.24 -15.90 -0.37
N ASN A 71 17.17 -15.23 -1.07
CA ASN A 71 17.03 -13.88 -1.63
C ASN A 71 16.80 -12.77 -0.57
N LYS A 72 17.28 -12.99 0.66
CA LYS A 72 17.18 -12.01 1.76
C LYS A 72 18.43 -12.09 2.64
N LEU A 73 18.93 -10.95 3.09
CA LEU A 73 19.95 -10.85 4.13
C LEU A 73 19.32 -10.21 5.37
N LEU A 74 19.50 -10.83 6.52
CA LEU A 74 19.03 -10.30 7.80
C LEU A 74 20.25 -9.98 8.68
N LEU A 75 20.44 -8.70 8.97
CA LEU A 75 21.48 -8.23 9.87
C LEU A 75 20.88 -7.95 11.23
N ARG A 76 21.48 -8.48 12.30
CA ARG A 76 21.09 -8.15 13.68
C ARG A 76 22.10 -7.22 14.32
N PHE A 77 21.62 -6.31 15.15
CA PHE A 77 22.40 -5.32 15.87
C PHE A 77 22.13 -5.42 17.37
N ASP A 78 23.07 -4.96 18.18
CA ASP A 78 22.89 -4.92 19.64
C ASP A 78 21.93 -3.79 20.08
N ASP A 79 21.77 -2.75 19.24
CA ASP A 79 20.96 -1.58 19.54
C ASP A 79 20.35 -0.92 18.29
N SER A 80 19.29 -0.13 18.48
CA SER A 80 18.58 0.55 17.39
C SER A 80 19.38 1.69 16.74
N GLU A 81 20.34 2.30 17.44
CA GLU A 81 21.18 3.36 16.87
C GLU A 81 22.14 2.80 15.82
N SER A 82 22.79 1.68 16.14
CA SER A 82 23.63 0.90 15.22
C SER A 82 22.83 0.43 14.00
N GLN A 83 21.60 -0.04 14.21
CA GLN A 83 20.67 -0.43 13.14
C GLN A 83 20.33 0.74 12.19
N LEU A 84 20.01 1.91 12.73
CA LEU A 84 19.68 3.11 11.95
C LEU A 84 20.89 3.61 11.15
N ARG A 85 22.06 3.68 11.77
CA ARG A 85 23.31 4.07 11.10
C ARG A 85 23.70 3.08 9.99
N ALA A 86 23.46 1.78 10.22
CA ALA A 86 23.70 0.75 9.22
C ALA A 86 22.82 0.96 7.99
N LYS A 87 21.53 1.21 8.19
CA LYS A 87 20.60 1.50 7.11
C LYS A 87 21.04 2.71 6.28
N ASP A 88 21.37 3.84 6.92
CA ASP A 88 21.76 5.07 6.22
C ASP A 88 23.03 4.87 5.36
N SER A 89 24.01 4.13 5.91
CA SER A 89 25.22 3.76 5.18
C SER A 89 24.92 2.86 3.99
N LEU A 90 24.12 1.81 4.21
CA LEU A 90 23.82 0.80 3.20
C LEU A 90 22.89 1.32 2.10
N GLU A 91 21.95 2.21 2.41
CA GLU A 91 21.06 2.85 1.42
C GLU A 91 21.88 3.64 0.38
N THR A 92 22.99 4.26 0.81
CA THR A 92 23.93 4.96 -0.08
C THR A 92 24.72 4.00 -0.98
N VAL A 93 25.05 2.80 -0.51
CA VAL A 93 25.92 1.84 -1.20
C VAL A 93 25.16 0.87 -2.11
N LEU A 94 23.98 0.42 -1.68
CA LEU A 94 23.16 -0.57 -2.38
C LEU A 94 22.24 0.08 -3.43
N GLY A 95 21.87 1.35 -3.24
CA GLY A 95 21.01 2.08 -4.18
C GLY A 95 19.57 1.53 -4.24
N GLY A 96 18.82 1.93 -5.28
CA GLY A 96 17.38 1.65 -5.40
C GLY A 96 17.00 0.22 -5.80
N ASP A 97 17.96 -0.67 -6.06
CA ASP A 97 17.69 -2.06 -6.46
C ASP A 97 17.43 -2.97 -5.25
N TYR A 98 17.67 -2.49 -4.03
CA TYR A 98 17.46 -3.23 -2.78
C TYR A 98 16.50 -2.49 -1.85
N THR A 99 15.67 -3.24 -1.14
CA THR A 99 14.77 -2.69 -0.11
C THR A 99 15.38 -2.95 1.25
N LEU A 100 15.65 -1.87 2.00
CA LEU A 100 16.20 -1.91 3.35
C LEU A 100 15.09 -1.64 4.37
N ALA A 101 14.62 -2.69 5.03
CA ALA A 101 13.53 -2.62 6.01
C ALA A 101 14.08 -2.73 7.44
N LEU A 102 13.80 -1.71 8.26
CA LEU A 102 14.04 -1.78 9.69
C LEU A 102 12.98 -2.69 10.30
N THR A 103 13.42 -3.70 11.03
CA THR A 103 12.54 -4.67 11.67
C THR A 103 13.09 -5.05 13.04
N LEU A 104 12.30 -5.83 13.78
CA LEU A 104 12.71 -6.50 15.01
C LEU A 104 12.67 -8.00 14.73
N SER A 105 13.79 -8.69 14.91
CA SER A 105 13.86 -10.13 14.71
C SER A 105 13.95 -10.84 16.06
N SER A 106 13.04 -11.78 16.29
CA SER A 106 13.09 -12.61 17.49
C SER A 106 14.29 -13.56 17.43
N ASP A 107 15.04 -13.67 18.53
CA ASP A 107 16.16 -14.61 18.69
C ASP A 107 15.70 -16.04 19.08
N VAL A 108 14.44 -16.38 18.75
CA VAL A 108 13.87 -17.69 19.10
C VAL A 108 14.57 -18.81 18.32
N PRO A 109 15.04 -19.88 18.96
CA PRO A 109 15.64 -21.04 18.30
C PRO A 109 14.78 -21.64 17.17
N GLY A 110 15.42 -22.07 16.09
CA GLY A 110 14.72 -22.60 14.90
C GLY A 110 13.79 -23.79 15.19
N TRP A 111 14.11 -24.62 16.18
CA TRP A 111 13.26 -25.75 16.57
C TRP A 111 11.91 -25.29 17.17
N LEU A 112 11.87 -24.17 17.91
CA LEU A 112 10.62 -23.58 18.43
C LEU A 112 9.78 -22.99 17.31
N ARG A 113 10.42 -22.28 16.36
CA ARG A 113 9.72 -21.75 15.18
C ARG A 113 9.12 -22.86 14.32
N SER A 114 9.82 -23.99 14.18
CA SER A 114 9.35 -25.12 13.37
C SER A 114 8.05 -25.76 13.89
N VAL A 115 7.77 -25.65 15.19
CA VAL A 115 6.52 -26.13 15.80
C VAL A 115 5.45 -25.02 15.90
N GLY A 116 5.69 -23.87 15.28
CA GLY A 116 4.78 -22.72 15.31
C GLY A 116 4.74 -21.99 16.66
N ALA A 117 5.72 -22.23 17.54
CA ALA A 117 5.85 -21.51 18.81
C ALA A 117 6.54 -20.16 18.55
N LEU A 118 5.73 -19.13 18.33
CA LEU A 118 6.16 -17.74 18.14
C LEU A 118 5.94 -16.94 19.43
N PRO A 119 6.73 -15.88 19.69
CA PRO A 119 6.46 -14.97 20.79
C PRO A 119 5.15 -14.21 20.55
N MET A 120 4.56 -13.68 21.62
CA MET A 120 3.37 -12.85 21.58
C MET A 120 3.58 -11.60 20.72
N TYR A 121 2.56 -11.21 19.95
CA TYR A 121 2.56 -9.93 19.27
C TYR A 121 2.51 -8.80 20.28
N LEU A 122 3.40 -7.83 20.09
CA LEU A 122 3.46 -6.63 20.90
C LEU A 122 2.84 -5.49 20.08
N GLY A 123 1.89 -4.76 20.69
CA GLY A 123 1.26 -3.59 20.07
C GLY A 123 2.23 -2.41 19.86
N LEU A 124 1.73 -1.36 19.20
CA LEU A 124 2.49 -0.13 18.91
C LEU A 124 3.14 0.47 20.18
N ASP A 125 2.42 0.45 21.29
CA ASP A 125 2.87 1.04 22.56
C ASP A 125 4.07 0.29 23.17
N LEU A 126 4.31 -0.95 22.74
CA LEU A 126 5.37 -1.83 23.24
C LEU A 126 6.50 -2.03 22.23
N ARG A 127 6.20 -2.17 20.93
CA ARG A 127 7.23 -2.24 19.86
C ARG A 127 7.76 -0.88 19.41
N GLY A 128 7.07 0.20 19.79
CA GLY A 128 7.21 1.48 19.13
C GLY A 128 6.67 1.45 17.70
N GLY A 129 6.63 2.61 17.07
CA GLY A 129 6.19 2.77 15.70
C GLY A 129 5.56 4.14 15.43
N ILE A 130 4.85 4.23 14.31
CA ILE A 130 4.18 5.47 13.89
C ILE A 130 2.66 5.27 13.93
N HIS A 131 1.96 6.22 14.55
CA HIS A 131 0.53 6.40 14.48
C HIS A 131 0.22 7.73 13.78
N VAL A 132 -0.54 7.68 12.69
CA VAL A 132 -0.96 8.87 11.93
C VAL A 132 -2.47 8.85 11.75
N LEU A 133 -3.10 10.00 12.03
CA LEU A 133 -4.46 10.28 11.63
C LEU A 133 -4.45 11.20 10.42
N ILE A 134 -5.09 10.73 9.34
CA ILE A 134 -5.14 11.41 8.05
C ILE A 134 -6.58 11.86 7.80
N ASP A 135 -6.78 13.12 7.45
CA ASP A 135 -8.06 13.67 6.98
C ASP A 135 -8.06 13.69 5.45
N VAL A 136 -9.16 13.22 4.85
CA VAL A 136 -9.34 13.19 3.40
C VAL A 136 -10.26 14.33 3.01
N ASP A 137 -9.85 15.14 2.02
CA ASP A 137 -10.65 16.25 1.52
C ASP A 137 -11.85 15.75 0.70
N MET A 138 -12.97 15.56 1.39
CA MET A 138 -14.21 15.04 0.82
C MET A 138 -14.89 16.01 -0.14
N ASP A 139 -14.63 17.30 -0.02
CA ASP A 139 -15.23 18.30 -0.90
C ASP A 139 -14.46 18.35 -2.22
N ALA A 140 -13.13 18.28 -2.18
CA ALA A 140 -12.31 18.08 -3.36
C ALA A 140 -12.65 16.78 -4.11
N ALA A 141 -13.00 15.71 -3.38
CA ALA A 141 -13.45 14.45 -4.00
C ALA A 141 -14.72 14.64 -4.86
N VAL A 142 -15.69 15.39 -4.33
CA VAL A 142 -16.94 15.71 -5.02
C VAL A 142 -16.68 16.67 -6.19
N GLU A 143 -15.84 17.68 -6.00
CA GLU A 143 -15.44 18.60 -7.07
C GLU A 143 -14.77 17.87 -8.24
N GLN A 144 -13.84 16.96 -7.96
CA GLN A 144 -13.21 16.12 -8.99
C GLN A 144 -14.22 15.19 -9.69
N ALA A 145 -15.20 14.66 -8.97
CA ALA A 145 -16.28 13.88 -9.59
C ALA A 145 -17.14 14.76 -10.53
N LEU A 146 -17.47 15.98 -10.12
CA LEU A 146 -18.19 16.94 -10.96
C LEU A 146 -17.38 17.39 -12.18
N ASP A 147 -16.07 17.57 -12.06
CA ASP A 147 -15.21 17.87 -13.21
C ASP A 147 -15.21 16.72 -14.23
N ARG A 148 -15.17 15.46 -13.75
CA ARG A 148 -15.34 14.28 -14.61
C ARG A 148 -16.71 14.28 -15.29
N TYR A 149 -17.80 14.50 -14.57
CA TYR A 149 -19.13 14.64 -15.17
C TYR A 149 -19.20 15.77 -16.21
N SER A 150 -18.56 16.91 -15.94
CA SER A 150 -18.44 18.02 -16.90
C SER A 150 -17.75 17.57 -18.19
N GLY A 151 -16.67 16.79 -18.10
CA GLY A 151 -16.00 16.16 -19.24
C GLY A 151 -16.89 15.18 -20.02
N ASP A 152 -17.64 14.35 -19.30
CA ASP A 152 -18.51 13.32 -19.88
C ASP A 152 -19.71 13.94 -20.58
N ILE A 153 -20.40 14.88 -19.92
CA ILE A 153 -21.51 15.65 -20.50
C ILE A 153 -21.03 16.40 -21.74
N ARG A 154 -19.84 17.03 -21.68
CA ARG A 154 -19.26 17.72 -22.85
C ARG A 154 -19.07 16.77 -24.04
N THR A 155 -18.69 15.53 -23.77
CA THR A 155 -18.51 14.50 -24.79
C THR A 155 -19.85 14.05 -25.36
N LEU A 156 -20.81 13.73 -24.50
CA LEU A 156 -22.18 13.37 -24.88
C LEU A 156 -22.83 14.43 -25.78
N LEU A 157 -22.81 15.70 -25.36
CA LEU A 157 -23.42 16.79 -26.12
C LEU A 157 -22.76 16.96 -27.51
N ARG A 158 -21.46 16.70 -27.63
CA ARG A 158 -20.75 16.77 -28.92
C ARG A 158 -21.12 15.61 -29.82
N ASP A 159 -21.25 14.40 -29.26
CA ASP A 159 -21.58 13.19 -30.02
C ASP A 159 -23.03 13.25 -30.53
N GLU A 160 -23.96 13.74 -29.70
CA GLU A 160 -25.36 14.02 -30.08
C GLU A 160 -25.55 15.31 -30.90
N LYS A 161 -24.45 16.05 -31.17
CA LYS A 161 -24.43 17.32 -31.94
C LYS A 161 -25.27 18.45 -31.34
N LEU A 162 -25.51 18.42 -30.04
CA LEU A 162 -26.23 19.44 -29.28
C LEU A 162 -25.30 20.63 -28.98
N ARG A 163 -25.58 21.78 -29.59
CA ARG A 163 -24.71 22.97 -29.51
C ARG A 163 -24.94 23.74 -28.20
N TYR A 164 -23.97 23.68 -27.31
CA TYR A 164 -23.87 24.55 -26.13
C TYR A 164 -22.90 25.72 -26.38
N THR A 165 -23.08 26.83 -25.67
CA THR A 165 -22.22 28.02 -25.73
C THR A 165 -21.05 27.90 -24.77
N THR A 166 -21.33 27.60 -23.50
CA THR A 166 -20.32 27.41 -22.46
C THR A 166 -20.70 26.24 -21.56
N LEU A 167 -19.69 25.52 -21.07
CA LEU A 167 -19.81 24.44 -20.08
C LEU A 167 -18.67 24.59 -19.09
N SER A 168 -19.00 24.92 -17.84
CA SER A 168 -18.04 25.18 -16.77
C SER A 168 -18.52 24.62 -15.44
N LEU A 169 -17.58 24.15 -14.62
CA LEU A 169 -17.84 23.84 -13.22
C LEU A 169 -17.88 25.16 -12.42
N GLN A 170 -18.95 25.37 -11.64
CA GLN A 170 -19.08 26.50 -10.72
C GLN A 170 -19.60 25.99 -9.38
N GLY A 171 -18.74 25.96 -8.36
CA GLY A 171 -19.11 25.43 -7.04
C GLY A 171 -19.47 23.94 -7.10
N ASP A 172 -20.70 23.62 -6.69
CA ASP A 172 -21.25 22.26 -6.64
C ASP A 172 -22.06 21.85 -7.89
N ALA A 173 -22.00 22.65 -8.95
CA ALA A 173 -22.82 22.46 -10.15
C ALA A 173 -22.01 22.57 -11.45
N VAL A 174 -22.34 21.72 -12.42
CA VAL A 174 -21.93 21.89 -13.81
C VAL A 174 -22.95 22.80 -14.49
N ILE A 175 -22.49 23.97 -14.93
CA ILE A 175 -23.32 24.99 -15.58
C ILE A 175 -23.15 24.89 -17.09
N ILE A 176 -24.26 24.69 -17.79
CA ILE A 176 -24.30 24.54 -19.24
C ILE A 176 -25.22 25.62 -19.81
N ASN A 177 -24.72 26.43 -20.73
CA ASN A 177 -25.51 27.49 -21.36
C ASN A 177 -25.82 27.14 -22.82
N PHE A 178 -27.07 27.26 -23.20
CA PHE A 178 -27.58 27.02 -24.55
C PHE A 178 -28.10 28.31 -25.18
N LYS A 179 -28.04 28.38 -26.51
CA LYS A 179 -28.60 29.50 -27.28
C LYS A 179 -30.11 29.39 -27.46
N GLU A 180 -30.62 28.16 -27.52
CA GLU A 180 -32.00 27.84 -27.88
C GLU A 180 -32.62 26.95 -26.81
N ALA A 181 -33.88 27.21 -26.45
CA ALA A 181 -34.62 26.45 -25.44
C ALA A 181 -34.87 24.99 -25.85
N GLU A 182 -35.09 24.75 -27.15
CA GLU A 182 -35.34 23.42 -27.71
C GLU A 182 -34.12 22.51 -27.55
N VAL A 183 -32.92 23.04 -27.88
CA VAL A 183 -31.66 22.32 -27.71
C VAL A 183 -31.39 22.00 -26.23
N ARG A 184 -31.73 22.92 -25.31
CA ARG A 184 -31.66 22.65 -23.87
C ARG A 184 -32.58 21.50 -23.47
N ALA A 185 -33.83 21.51 -23.93
CA ALA A 185 -34.80 20.47 -23.59
C ALA A 185 -34.36 19.08 -24.09
N GLU A 186 -33.81 19.00 -25.31
CA GLU A 186 -33.22 17.77 -25.83
C GLU A 186 -31.99 17.33 -25.02
N ALA A 187 -31.12 18.27 -24.66
CA ALA A 187 -29.96 18.00 -23.82
C ALA A 187 -30.34 17.46 -22.43
N ILE A 188 -31.39 18.01 -21.80
CA ILE A 188 -31.90 17.53 -20.51
C ILE A 188 -32.28 16.05 -20.63
N ASN A 189 -33.08 15.68 -21.63
CA ASN A 189 -33.51 14.30 -21.83
C ASN A 189 -32.31 13.35 -22.00
N LYS A 190 -31.33 13.74 -22.83
CA LYS A 190 -30.13 12.92 -23.09
C LYS A 190 -29.24 12.77 -21.85
N ILE A 191 -29.07 13.84 -21.09
CA ILE A 191 -28.27 13.83 -19.86
C ILE A 191 -28.97 13.02 -18.77
N GLU A 192 -30.29 13.12 -18.65
CA GLU A 192 -31.08 12.36 -17.67
C GLU A 192 -31.04 10.85 -17.97
N ASP A 193 -31.10 10.47 -19.25
CA ASP A 193 -31.02 9.08 -19.70
C ASP A 193 -29.68 8.42 -19.31
N GLU A 194 -28.56 9.12 -19.53
CA GLU A 194 -27.20 8.59 -19.26
C GLU A 194 -26.74 8.80 -17.81
N PHE A 195 -27.09 9.92 -17.18
CA PHE A 195 -26.60 10.35 -15.87
C PHE A 195 -27.72 10.48 -14.83
N ARG A 196 -28.40 9.36 -14.56
CA ARG A 196 -29.56 9.26 -13.63
C ARG A 196 -29.32 9.77 -12.20
N ASN A 197 -28.05 9.89 -11.79
CA ASN A 197 -27.67 10.28 -10.45
C ASN A 197 -27.46 11.81 -10.29
N LEU A 198 -27.59 12.56 -11.40
CA LEU A 198 -27.55 14.02 -11.43
C LEU A 198 -28.96 14.60 -11.31
N LEU A 199 -29.07 15.69 -10.55
CA LEU A 199 -30.22 16.56 -10.49
C LEU A 199 -30.05 17.67 -11.53
N LEU A 200 -30.98 17.75 -12.46
CA LEU A 200 -30.96 18.70 -13.57
C LEU A 200 -31.97 19.81 -13.30
N GLU A 201 -31.50 21.03 -13.15
CA GLU A 201 -32.32 22.21 -12.90
C GLU A 201 -32.16 23.21 -14.05
N PRO A 202 -33.19 23.39 -14.90
CA PRO A 202 -33.18 24.45 -15.88
C PRO A 202 -33.32 25.80 -15.19
N VAL A 203 -32.45 26.75 -15.54
CA VAL A 203 -32.47 28.11 -15.04
C VAL A 203 -32.50 29.05 -16.24
N ASP A 204 -33.43 30.00 -16.25
CA ASP A 204 -33.46 31.04 -17.28
C ASP A 204 -32.74 32.28 -16.72
N SER A 205 -31.68 32.73 -17.39
CA SER A 205 -30.87 33.88 -16.95
C SER A 205 -30.49 34.76 -18.13
N ASP A 206 -30.93 36.03 -18.12
CA ASP A 206 -30.55 37.13 -19.02
C ASP A 206 -30.28 36.72 -20.50
N GLY A 207 -31.27 36.09 -21.13
CA GLY A 207 -31.20 35.74 -22.55
C GLY A 207 -30.38 34.49 -22.90
N ALA A 208 -29.90 33.75 -21.90
CA ALA A 208 -29.32 32.41 -22.05
C ALA A 208 -30.21 31.35 -21.39
N PHE A 209 -30.36 30.21 -22.08
CA PHE A 209 -31.06 29.04 -21.52
C PHE A 209 -30.03 28.21 -20.77
N GLN A 210 -29.98 28.36 -19.45
CA GLN A 210 -29.03 27.66 -18.60
C GLN A 210 -29.62 26.33 -18.10
N LEU A 211 -28.73 25.36 -17.89
CA LEU A 211 -28.97 24.10 -17.22
C LEU A 211 -27.91 23.91 -16.15
N GLN A 212 -28.34 23.69 -14.91
CA GLN A 212 -27.47 23.34 -13.80
C GLN A 212 -27.60 21.84 -13.54
N ALA A 213 -26.48 21.11 -13.62
CA ALA A 213 -26.42 19.70 -13.25
C ALA A 213 -25.67 19.57 -11.92
N ARG A 214 -26.34 19.05 -10.89
CA ARG A 214 -25.78 18.84 -9.55
C ARG A 214 -25.79 17.36 -9.20
N MET A 215 -24.83 16.90 -8.40
CA MET A 215 -24.90 15.54 -7.87
C MET A 215 -26.00 15.44 -6.80
N SER A 216 -26.85 14.42 -6.89
CA SER A 216 -27.81 14.11 -5.82
C SER A 216 -27.10 13.84 -4.49
N LYS A 217 -27.79 14.04 -3.36
CA LYS A 217 -27.19 13.79 -2.03
C LYS A 217 -26.66 12.36 -1.87
N ASN A 218 -27.38 11.38 -2.44
CA ASN A 218 -26.96 9.97 -2.40
C ASN A 218 -25.69 9.73 -3.23
N GLU A 219 -25.59 10.35 -4.41
CA GLU A 219 -24.40 10.26 -5.26
C GLU A 219 -23.19 10.92 -4.61
N GLN A 220 -23.38 12.08 -3.94
CA GLN A 220 -22.32 12.71 -3.17
C GLN A 220 -21.81 11.81 -2.02
N GLN A 221 -22.71 11.18 -1.27
CA GLN A 221 -22.32 10.24 -0.20
C GLN A 221 -21.57 9.02 -0.76
N THR A 222 -22.04 8.47 -1.89
CA THR A 222 -21.40 7.35 -2.57
C THR A 222 -20.00 7.74 -3.05
N THR A 223 -19.85 8.94 -3.61
CA THR A 223 -18.57 9.50 -4.06
C THR A 223 -17.59 9.69 -2.90
N ARG A 224 -18.05 10.27 -1.78
CA ARG A 224 -17.22 10.44 -0.57
C ARG A 224 -16.74 9.10 -0.02
N LYS A 225 -17.64 8.12 0.08
CA LYS A 225 -17.30 6.77 0.53
C LYS A 225 -16.30 6.11 -0.40
N PHE A 226 -16.54 6.19 -1.71
CA PHE A 226 -15.62 5.67 -2.72
C PHE A 226 -14.23 6.30 -2.62
N ALA A 227 -14.15 7.63 -2.45
CA ALA A 227 -12.89 8.34 -2.31
C ALA A 227 -12.10 7.88 -1.06
N LEU A 228 -12.80 7.66 0.05
CA LEU A 228 -12.21 7.15 1.29
C LEU A 228 -11.66 5.72 1.13
N ASP A 229 -12.47 4.81 0.60
CA ASP A 229 -12.09 3.41 0.33
C ASP A 229 -10.91 3.33 -0.64
N GLN A 230 -10.91 4.20 -1.65
CA GLN A 230 -9.85 4.30 -2.64
C GLN A 230 -8.54 4.81 -2.04
N ASN A 231 -8.61 5.83 -1.19
CA ASN A 231 -7.43 6.34 -0.48
C ASN A 231 -6.89 5.29 0.51
N ILE A 232 -7.74 4.57 1.25
CA ILE A 232 -7.32 3.46 2.14
C ILE A 232 -6.55 2.39 1.35
N THR A 233 -7.09 1.99 0.20
CA THR A 233 -6.46 1.00 -0.69
C THR A 233 -5.11 1.49 -1.19
N THR A 234 -5.04 2.75 -1.59
CA THR A 234 -3.80 3.39 -2.07
C THR A 234 -2.75 3.47 -0.96
N LEU A 235 -3.15 3.85 0.25
CA LEU A 235 -2.29 3.89 1.43
C LEU A 235 -1.75 2.51 1.79
N ARG A 236 -2.59 1.47 1.73
CA ARG A 236 -2.16 0.09 2.00
C ARG A 236 -1.03 -0.35 1.08
N ASN A 237 -1.17 -0.09 -0.21
CA ASN A 237 -0.14 -0.45 -1.19
C ASN A 237 1.15 0.36 -1.00
N ARG A 238 1.04 1.66 -0.68
CA ARG A 238 2.20 2.52 -0.41
C ARG A 238 2.95 2.11 0.85
N VAL A 239 2.22 1.79 1.90
CA VAL A 239 2.80 1.38 3.18
C VAL A 239 3.49 0.01 3.06
N ASN A 240 2.95 -0.92 2.27
CA ASN A 240 3.63 -2.20 2.01
C ASN A 240 5.03 -2.00 1.41
N ALA A 241 5.27 -0.91 0.68
CA ALA A 241 6.59 -0.57 0.15
C ALA A 241 7.61 -0.15 1.23
N LEU A 242 7.17 0.18 2.45
CA LEU A 242 8.06 0.45 3.59
C LEU A 242 8.70 -0.82 4.16
N GLY A 243 8.25 -2.01 3.74
CA GLY A 243 8.73 -3.29 4.30
C GLY A 243 8.31 -3.50 5.75
N VAL A 244 7.31 -2.73 6.23
CA VAL A 244 6.75 -2.90 7.57
C VAL A 244 5.88 -4.14 7.57
N SER A 245 6.11 -5.01 8.54
CA SER A 245 5.27 -6.20 8.75
C SER A 245 3.97 -5.75 9.40
N GLU A 246 2.84 -6.01 8.73
CA GLU A 246 1.48 -5.87 9.28
C GLU A 246 1.02 -4.42 9.59
N PRO A 247 0.94 -3.53 8.58
CA PRO A 247 0.38 -2.19 8.78
C PRO A 247 -1.13 -2.23 9.05
N LEU A 248 -1.59 -1.47 10.04
CA LEU A 248 -3.01 -1.29 10.32
C LEU A 248 -3.51 -0.01 9.64
N ILE A 249 -4.36 -0.14 8.63
CA ILE A 249 -4.95 0.99 7.92
C ILE A 249 -6.46 0.81 7.92
N GLN A 250 -7.15 1.70 8.62
CA GLN A 250 -8.59 1.63 8.84
C GLN A 250 -9.25 2.98 8.70
N GLN A 251 -10.53 2.96 8.35
CA GLN A 251 -11.38 4.14 8.38
C GLN A 251 -11.67 4.57 9.84
N GLN A 252 -11.55 5.86 10.12
CA GLN A 252 -11.96 6.48 11.38
C GLN A 252 -13.02 7.56 11.11
N GLY A 253 -14.29 7.26 11.41
CA GLY A 253 -15.40 8.16 11.10
C GLY A 253 -15.64 8.31 9.59
N GLU A 254 -16.25 9.42 9.17
CA GLU A 254 -16.68 9.60 7.77
C GLU A 254 -15.60 10.10 6.82
N ARG A 255 -14.52 10.71 7.34
CA ARG A 255 -13.52 11.39 6.51
C ARG A 255 -12.06 11.12 6.86
N ARG A 256 -11.80 10.31 7.90
CA ARG A 256 -10.43 10.09 8.38
C ARG A 256 -9.98 8.65 8.19
N ILE A 257 -8.68 8.49 8.09
CA ILE A 257 -7.99 7.21 8.00
C ILE A 257 -6.95 7.16 9.12
N VAL A 258 -7.01 6.12 9.93
CA VAL A 258 -5.98 5.81 10.92
C VAL A 258 -4.96 4.86 10.29
N VAL A 259 -3.68 5.22 10.40
CA VAL A 259 -2.55 4.43 9.93
C VAL A 259 -1.64 4.14 11.11
N GLN A 260 -1.39 2.85 11.37
CA GLN A 260 -0.45 2.41 12.40
C GLN A 260 0.61 1.51 11.76
N LEU A 261 1.87 1.86 11.98
CA LEU A 261 3.04 1.17 11.45
C LEU A 261 3.90 0.69 12.62
N PRO A 262 3.63 -0.52 13.16
CA PRO A 262 4.44 -1.09 14.23
C PRO A 262 5.89 -1.25 13.79
N GLY A 263 6.84 -0.88 14.65
CA GLY A 263 8.28 -0.98 14.36
C GLY A 263 8.82 0.02 13.33
N ALA A 264 7.98 0.87 12.72
CA ALA A 264 8.44 1.91 11.82
C ALA A 264 9.04 3.09 12.60
N GLN A 265 10.25 3.53 12.23
CA GLN A 265 11.02 4.47 13.04
C GLN A 265 11.13 5.88 12.44
N ASP A 266 10.73 6.06 11.17
CA ASP A 266 10.88 7.33 10.45
C ASP A 266 9.54 7.83 9.86
N PRO A 267 8.86 8.78 10.52
CA PRO A 267 7.62 9.35 10.02
C PRO A 267 7.80 10.26 8.81
N ALA A 268 9.00 10.83 8.57
CA ALA A 268 9.27 11.62 7.37
C ALA A 268 9.20 10.74 6.11
N ARG A 269 9.67 9.49 6.21
CA ARG A 269 9.58 8.52 5.11
C ARG A 269 8.14 8.13 4.79
N LEU A 270 7.28 8.03 5.80
CA LEU A 270 5.84 7.86 5.57
C LEU A 270 5.28 9.08 4.82
N LYS A 271 5.60 10.30 5.24
CA LYS A 271 5.16 11.53 4.55
C LYS A 271 5.62 11.57 3.09
N ASP A 272 6.85 11.18 2.80
CA ASP A 272 7.36 11.12 1.43
C ASP A 272 6.55 10.15 0.57
N LEU A 273 6.16 8.99 1.10
CA LEU A 273 5.30 8.03 0.39
C LEU A 273 3.85 8.50 0.27
N LEU A 274 3.33 9.23 1.26
CA LEU A 274 2.02 9.87 1.17
C LEU A 274 2.02 10.97 0.10
N GLY A 275 3.11 11.72 -0.02
CA GLY A 275 3.31 12.77 -1.03
C GLY A 275 3.71 12.26 -2.42
N ALA A 276 4.10 10.99 -2.54
CA ALA A 276 4.42 10.39 -3.84
C ALA A 276 3.16 10.38 -4.72
N THR A 277 3.29 10.83 -5.96
CA THR A 277 2.22 10.69 -6.96
C THR A 277 2.57 9.52 -7.85
N ALA A 278 1.69 8.52 -7.85
CA ALA A 278 1.68 7.48 -8.85
C ALA A 278 0.75 7.91 -9.98
N THR A 279 1.17 7.72 -11.22
CA THR A 279 0.31 7.88 -12.39
C THR A 279 0.50 6.70 -13.31
N LEU A 280 -0.53 6.43 -14.09
CA LEU A 280 -0.50 5.41 -15.12
C LEU A 280 -0.66 6.07 -16.48
N GLU A 281 0.00 5.51 -17.48
CA GLU A 281 -0.07 5.99 -18.85
C GLU A 281 -0.22 4.83 -19.81
N TYR A 282 -1.24 4.87 -20.66
CA TYR A 282 -1.36 3.97 -21.79
C TYR A 282 -0.60 4.56 -22.98
N ARG A 283 0.30 3.76 -23.56
CA ARG A 283 1.16 4.15 -24.67
C ARG A 283 1.20 3.04 -25.71
N LEU A 284 1.35 3.40 -26.99
CA LEU A 284 1.60 2.42 -28.04
C LEU A 284 3.06 1.97 -28.02
N GLU A 285 3.29 0.69 -28.29
CA GLU A 285 4.63 0.19 -28.58
C GLU A 285 5.11 0.71 -29.94
N ASP A 286 6.40 1.04 -30.02
CA ASP A 286 7.06 1.42 -31.26
C ASP A 286 7.66 0.20 -31.94
N THR A 287 6.88 -0.43 -32.82
CA THR A 287 7.30 -1.61 -33.58
C THR A 287 8.10 -1.27 -34.84
N GLU A 288 8.29 0.01 -35.16
CA GLU A 288 8.92 0.47 -36.42
C GLU A 288 10.44 0.63 -36.29
N HIS A 289 10.96 0.72 -35.05
CA HIS A 289 12.36 0.98 -34.77
C HIS A 289 12.99 -0.11 -33.90
N SER A 290 14.31 -0.28 -34.00
CA SER A 290 15.06 -1.27 -33.23
C SER A 290 15.16 -0.88 -31.75
N VAL A 291 14.85 -1.84 -30.88
CA VAL A 291 15.04 -1.72 -29.43
C VAL A 291 16.53 -1.74 -29.08
N GLU A 292 17.34 -2.50 -29.83
CA GLU A 292 18.79 -2.62 -29.65
C GLU A 292 19.50 -1.28 -29.87
N ASP A 293 19.14 -0.54 -30.93
CA ASP A 293 19.66 0.81 -31.19
C ASP A 293 19.28 1.79 -30.07
N ALA A 294 18.04 1.68 -29.56
CA ALA A 294 17.58 2.50 -28.44
C ALA A 294 18.35 2.21 -27.14
N VAL A 295 18.67 0.93 -26.88
CA VAL A 295 19.51 0.52 -25.74
C VAL A 295 20.94 1.05 -25.90
N ALA A 296 21.46 1.11 -27.13
CA ALA A 296 22.75 1.73 -27.45
C ALA A 296 22.74 3.27 -27.40
N GLY A 297 21.63 3.89 -26.98
CA GLY A 297 21.49 5.33 -26.78
C GLY A 297 20.94 6.10 -27.98
N ARG A 298 20.62 5.43 -29.09
CA ARG A 298 20.07 6.05 -30.32
C ARG A 298 18.55 5.93 -30.34
N VAL A 299 17.88 6.63 -29.44
CA VAL A 299 16.40 6.58 -29.34
C VAL A 299 15.77 7.42 -30.46
N PRO A 300 14.86 6.87 -31.29
CA PRO A 300 14.17 7.62 -32.33
C PRO A 300 13.37 8.82 -31.81
N VAL A 301 13.24 9.85 -32.65
CA VAL A 301 12.42 11.01 -32.33
C VAL A 301 10.96 10.58 -32.21
N GLY A 302 10.31 10.94 -31.10
CA GLY A 302 8.95 10.54 -30.82
C GLY A 302 8.80 9.23 -30.05
N SER A 303 9.91 8.57 -29.70
CA SER A 303 9.91 7.33 -28.89
C SER A 303 10.75 7.48 -27.62
N LYS A 304 10.49 6.63 -26.64
CA LYS A 304 11.22 6.58 -25.37
C LYS A 304 11.42 5.12 -24.97
N LEU A 305 12.64 4.81 -24.54
CA LEU A 305 12.97 3.50 -24.01
C LEU A 305 12.42 3.36 -22.59
N TYR A 306 11.70 2.28 -22.36
CA TYR A 306 11.21 1.84 -21.06
C TYR A 306 11.74 0.44 -20.75
N ARG A 307 11.50 -0.03 -19.52
CA ARG A 307 11.79 -1.41 -19.12
C ARG A 307 10.55 -2.03 -18.49
N THR A 308 10.31 -3.30 -18.82
CA THR A 308 9.29 -4.11 -18.14
C THR A 308 9.70 -4.42 -16.70
N ARG A 309 8.80 -5.01 -15.92
CA ARG A 309 9.11 -5.48 -14.56
C ARG A 309 10.28 -6.47 -14.55
N GLU A 310 10.35 -7.37 -15.52
CA GLU A 310 11.46 -8.32 -15.70
C GLU A 310 12.76 -7.67 -16.24
N GLY A 311 12.76 -6.35 -16.45
CA GLY A 311 13.94 -5.60 -16.91
C GLY A 311 14.14 -5.62 -18.43
N ARG A 312 13.24 -6.26 -19.19
CA ARG A 312 13.28 -6.30 -20.65
C ARG A 312 13.11 -4.89 -21.24
N PRO A 313 14.00 -4.43 -22.12
CA PRO A 313 13.83 -3.13 -22.78
C PRO A 313 12.64 -3.18 -23.73
N ILE A 314 11.84 -2.12 -23.74
CA ILE A 314 10.71 -1.94 -24.64
C ILE A 314 10.65 -0.50 -25.11
N LEU A 315 10.43 -0.30 -26.40
CA LEU A 315 10.37 1.03 -27.01
C LEU A 315 8.91 1.45 -27.12
N LEU A 316 8.53 2.56 -26.48
CA LEU A 316 7.16 3.08 -26.53
C LEU A 316 7.14 4.45 -27.20
N LYS A 317 6.05 4.77 -27.89
CA LYS A 317 5.82 6.11 -28.43
C LYS A 317 5.67 7.12 -27.27
N LYS A 318 6.21 8.33 -27.45
CA LYS A 318 6.16 9.43 -26.45
C LYS A 318 4.75 9.95 -26.22
N ARG A 319 3.84 9.79 -27.17
CA ARG A 319 2.46 10.24 -27.07
C ARG A 319 1.68 9.35 -26.09
N VAL A 320 1.11 9.97 -25.05
CA VAL A 320 0.21 9.31 -24.11
C VAL A 320 -1.19 9.24 -24.71
N ILE A 321 -1.82 8.06 -24.64
CA ILE A 321 -3.18 7.82 -25.13
C ILE A 321 -4.18 8.30 -24.08
N VAL A 322 -4.13 7.68 -22.90
CA VAL A 322 -4.89 8.04 -21.70
C VAL A 322 -4.02 7.88 -20.46
N THR A 323 -4.37 8.61 -19.42
CA THR A 323 -3.69 8.61 -18.12
C THR A 323 -4.60 8.00 -17.04
N GLY A 324 -4.02 7.57 -15.92
CA GLY A 324 -4.75 6.90 -14.83
C GLY A 324 -5.89 7.73 -14.22
N ASN A 325 -5.79 9.06 -14.21
CA ASN A 325 -6.88 9.95 -13.77
C ASN A 325 -8.13 9.89 -14.66
N GLN A 326 -8.02 9.31 -15.85
CA GLN A 326 -9.13 9.09 -16.77
C GLN A 326 -9.79 7.72 -16.58
N ILE A 327 -9.27 6.90 -15.66
CA ILE A 327 -9.88 5.61 -15.29
C ILE A 327 -10.95 5.91 -14.25
N THR A 328 -12.20 5.55 -14.55
CA THR A 328 -13.34 5.71 -13.65
C THR A 328 -13.57 4.49 -12.79
N ASP A 329 -13.27 3.30 -13.32
CA ASP A 329 -13.33 2.03 -12.60
C ASP A 329 -12.31 1.03 -13.16
N ALA A 330 -11.82 0.13 -12.31
CA ALA A 330 -10.98 -0.99 -12.70
C ALA A 330 -11.27 -2.18 -11.78
N SER A 331 -11.70 -3.30 -12.32
CA SER A 331 -12.07 -4.50 -11.56
C SER A 331 -11.41 -5.77 -12.12
N SER A 332 -10.98 -6.65 -11.22
CA SER A 332 -10.45 -7.96 -11.59
C SER A 332 -11.59 -8.95 -11.79
N GLY A 333 -11.45 -9.83 -12.77
CA GLY A 333 -12.36 -10.95 -12.97
C GLY A 333 -11.76 -11.99 -13.91
N PHE A 334 -12.62 -12.77 -14.54
CA PHE A 334 -12.21 -13.75 -15.54
C PHE A 334 -12.82 -13.40 -16.89
N ASP A 335 -12.02 -13.52 -17.94
CA ASP A 335 -12.51 -13.40 -19.30
C ASP A 335 -13.46 -14.58 -19.61
N GLN A 336 -14.66 -14.25 -20.09
CA GLN A 336 -15.72 -15.25 -20.31
C GLN A 336 -15.38 -16.24 -21.44
N ARG A 337 -14.47 -15.88 -22.35
CA ARG A 337 -14.11 -16.72 -23.50
C ARG A 337 -12.95 -17.65 -23.20
N SER A 338 -11.88 -17.12 -22.62
CA SER A 338 -10.64 -17.86 -22.36
C SER A 338 -10.57 -18.44 -20.95
N ASN A 339 -11.47 -18.04 -20.05
CA ASN A 339 -11.43 -18.35 -18.62
C ASN A 339 -10.08 -17.97 -17.96
N GLN A 340 -9.39 -16.98 -18.53
CA GLN A 340 -8.14 -16.44 -18.00
C GLN A 340 -8.42 -15.25 -17.09
N PRO A 341 -7.55 -14.99 -16.08
CA PRO A 341 -7.62 -13.77 -15.29
C PRO A 341 -7.55 -12.53 -16.18
N ALA A 342 -8.41 -11.55 -15.90
CA ALA A 342 -8.54 -10.32 -16.67
C ALA A 342 -8.83 -9.11 -15.77
N VAL A 343 -8.47 -7.93 -16.25
CA VAL A 343 -8.84 -6.66 -15.62
C VAL A 343 -9.74 -5.86 -16.55
N PHE A 344 -10.93 -5.55 -16.08
CA PHE A 344 -11.93 -4.73 -16.74
C PHE A 344 -11.72 -3.27 -16.37
N VAL A 345 -11.56 -2.41 -17.36
CA VAL A 345 -11.25 -0.99 -17.18
C VAL A 345 -12.36 -0.14 -17.80
N SER A 346 -12.83 0.86 -17.06
CA SER A 346 -13.73 1.89 -17.54
C SER A 346 -13.02 3.25 -17.55
N LEU A 347 -13.21 4.00 -18.63
CA LEU A 347 -12.65 5.35 -18.81
C LEU A 347 -13.74 6.42 -18.69
N ASP A 348 -13.33 7.66 -18.42
CA ASP A 348 -14.13 8.86 -18.62
C ASP A 348 -14.40 9.09 -20.12
N GLY A 349 -15.34 9.96 -20.46
CA GLY A 349 -15.73 10.30 -21.83
C GLY A 349 -14.57 10.82 -22.69
N PRO A 350 -13.79 11.82 -22.24
CA PRO A 350 -12.64 12.31 -22.99
C PRO A 350 -11.56 11.24 -23.25
N GLY A 351 -11.29 10.39 -22.27
CA GLY A 351 -10.37 9.25 -22.35
C GLY A 351 -10.90 8.17 -23.27
N ALA A 352 -12.18 7.82 -23.15
CA ALA A 352 -12.87 6.86 -24.01
C ALA A 352 -12.78 7.26 -25.49
N ARG A 353 -13.00 8.54 -25.81
CA ARG A 353 -12.91 9.05 -27.19
C ARG A 353 -11.47 9.02 -27.73
N ARG A 354 -10.49 9.41 -26.91
CA ARG A 354 -9.06 9.31 -27.28
C ARG A 354 -8.65 7.87 -27.52
N MET A 355 -9.04 6.96 -26.62
CA MET A 355 -8.79 5.53 -26.73
C MET A 355 -9.42 4.94 -28.00
N ARG A 356 -10.69 5.28 -28.29
CA ARG A 356 -11.41 4.86 -29.51
C ARG A 356 -10.67 5.28 -30.77
N ASN A 357 -10.26 6.55 -30.85
CA ASN A 357 -9.56 7.07 -32.03
C ASN A 357 -8.24 6.33 -32.26
N VAL A 358 -7.45 6.14 -31.19
CA VAL A 358 -6.15 5.47 -31.30
C VAL A 358 -6.30 3.99 -31.63
N THR A 359 -7.21 3.26 -30.97
CA THR A 359 -7.38 1.81 -31.19
C THR A 359 -7.94 1.49 -32.57
N THR A 360 -8.79 2.36 -33.13
CA THR A 360 -9.33 2.19 -34.50
C THR A 360 -8.23 2.14 -35.56
N GLU A 361 -7.17 2.94 -35.38
CA GLU A 361 -6.05 3.03 -36.33
C GLU A 361 -4.90 2.04 -36.03
N ASN A 362 -4.95 1.34 -34.89
CA ASN A 362 -3.82 0.54 -34.39
C ASN A 362 -4.21 -0.89 -33.98
N VAL A 363 -5.27 -1.45 -34.58
CA VAL A 363 -5.64 -2.86 -34.39
C VAL A 363 -4.47 -3.77 -34.77
N GLY A 364 -4.20 -4.77 -33.95
CA GLY A 364 -3.09 -5.71 -34.06
C GLY A 364 -1.76 -5.23 -33.48
N LYS A 365 -1.63 -3.94 -33.13
CA LYS A 365 -0.40 -3.40 -32.54
C LYS A 365 -0.40 -3.55 -31.01
N PRO A 366 0.79 -3.62 -30.38
CA PRO A 366 0.90 -3.70 -28.94
C PRO A 366 0.65 -2.34 -28.26
N MET A 367 -0.02 -2.40 -27.11
CA MET A 367 -0.23 -1.29 -26.20
C MET A 367 0.34 -1.65 -24.83
N ALA A 368 1.06 -0.71 -24.24
CA ALA A 368 1.70 -0.87 -22.95
C ALA A 368 1.04 0.04 -21.90
N VAL A 369 0.98 -0.47 -20.67
CA VAL A 369 0.63 0.31 -19.49
C VAL A 369 1.90 0.64 -18.72
N VAL A 370 2.20 1.92 -18.60
CA VAL A 370 3.36 2.43 -17.88
C VAL A 370 2.92 2.95 -16.53
N PHE A 371 3.47 2.38 -15.46
CA PHE A 371 3.39 2.91 -14.11
C PHE A 371 4.54 3.89 -13.88
N ILE A 372 4.19 5.09 -13.45
CA ILE A 372 5.14 6.16 -13.16
C ILE A 372 4.94 6.55 -11.70
N GLU A 373 5.97 6.33 -10.90
CA GLU A 373 6.00 6.74 -9.49
C GLU A 373 7.08 7.80 -9.30
N THR A 374 6.72 8.94 -8.74
CA THR A 374 7.73 9.94 -8.37
C THR A 374 8.25 9.62 -6.99
N ARG A 375 9.48 9.10 -6.90
CA ARG A 375 10.15 8.83 -5.62
C ARG A 375 11.09 9.98 -5.26
N THR A 376 11.24 10.18 -3.96
CA THR A 376 12.18 11.15 -3.40
C THR A 376 13.48 10.43 -3.06
N GLU A 377 14.56 10.72 -3.76
CA GLU A 377 15.89 10.22 -3.42
C GLU A 377 16.67 11.32 -2.68
N SER A 378 17.20 10.99 -1.51
CA SER A 378 18.07 11.89 -0.76
C SER A 378 19.52 11.49 -0.98
N LYS A 379 20.32 12.37 -1.56
CA LYS A 379 21.77 12.15 -1.74
C LYS A 379 22.54 13.19 -0.97
N ILE A 380 23.58 12.76 -0.25
CA ILE A 380 24.52 13.69 0.36
C ILE A 380 25.48 14.15 -0.73
N VAL A 381 25.44 15.45 -1.03
CA VAL A 381 26.39 16.11 -1.94
C VAL A 381 27.06 17.20 -1.11
N ASP A 382 28.38 17.14 -0.98
CA ASP A 382 29.19 18.10 -0.22
C ASP A 382 28.75 18.28 1.26
N GLY A 383 28.41 17.18 1.93
CA GLY A 383 27.99 17.19 3.33
C GLY A 383 26.59 17.77 3.60
N LYS A 384 25.84 18.13 2.55
CA LYS A 384 24.44 18.57 2.65
C LYS A 384 23.51 17.53 2.03
N LYS A 385 22.42 17.22 2.72
CA LYS A 385 21.37 16.33 2.21
C LYS A 385 20.61 17.08 1.12
N VAL A 386 20.80 16.66 -0.14
CA VAL A 386 20.08 17.19 -1.30
C VAL A 386 19.01 16.19 -1.69
N THR A 387 17.77 16.64 -1.66
CA THR A 387 16.60 15.83 -1.98
C THR A 387 16.20 16.06 -3.45
N ARG A 388 16.15 15.00 -4.27
CA ARG A 388 15.72 15.07 -5.68
C ARG A 388 14.54 14.14 -5.92
N LYS A 389 13.53 14.65 -6.63
CA LYS A 389 12.42 13.84 -7.14
C LYS A 389 12.83 13.14 -8.43
N ILE A 390 12.75 11.81 -8.47
CA ILE A 390 13.09 10.99 -9.62
C ILE A 390 11.86 10.17 -10.03
N PRO A 391 11.41 10.25 -11.30
CA PRO A 391 10.34 9.41 -11.79
C PRO A 391 10.88 8.00 -12.05
N VAL A 392 10.40 7.04 -11.27
CA VAL A 392 10.58 5.61 -11.53
C VAL A 392 9.49 5.18 -12.50
N GLN A 393 9.88 4.60 -13.63
CA GLN A 393 8.96 4.23 -14.70
C GLN A 393 9.12 2.74 -15.00
N GLU A 394 8.02 2.00 -14.92
CA GLU A 394 7.98 0.58 -15.24
C GLU A 394 6.79 0.25 -16.15
N VAL A 395 7.01 -0.64 -17.12
CA VAL A 395 5.91 -1.21 -17.90
C VAL A 395 5.35 -2.39 -17.12
N ILE A 396 4.07 -2.30 -16.75
CA ILE A 396 3.40 -3.30 -15.91
C ILE A 396 2.60 -4.32 -16.73
N SER A 397 2.23 -3.98 -17.96
CA SER A 397 1.52 -4.87 -18.87
C SER A 397 1.73 -4.42 -20.32
N VAL A 398 1.81 -5.39 -21.23
CA VAL A 398 1.84 -5.18 -22.67
C VAL A 398 0.86 -6.16 -23.30
N ALA A 399 -0.10 -5.65 -24.06
CA ALA A 399 -1.12 -6.46 -24.71
C ALA A 399 -1.43 -5.94 -26.11
N ASN A 400 -1.83 -6.84 -27.01
CA ASN A 400 -2.22 -6.46 -28.37
C ASN A 400 -3.64 -5.91 -28.43
N ILE A 401 -3.84 -4.87 -29.25
CA ILE A 401 -5.17 -4.33 -29.54
C ILE A 401 -5.91 -5.31 -30.46
N LEU A 402 -6.89 -6.04 -29.94
CA LEU A 402 -7.62 -7.04 -30.73
C LEU A 402 -8.74 -6.44 -31.59
N GLU A 403 -9.40 -5.41 -31.06
CA GLU A 403 -10.50 -4.71 -31.72
C GLU A 403 -10.50 -3.23 -31.33
N PRO A 404 -11.18 -2.35 -32.08
CA PRO A 404 -11.37 -0.96 -31.64
C PRO A 404 -12.20 -0.91 -30.35
N PHE A 405 -11.71 -0.22 -29.33
CA PHE A 405 -12.40 -0.06 -28.04
C PHE A 405 -12.28 1.38 -27.51
N GLY A 406 -13.22 1.79 -26.67
CA GLY A 406 -13.32 3.16 -26.16
C GLY A 406 -13.51 3.18 -24.65
N ARG A 407 -14.75 3.34 -24.20
CA ARG A 407 -15.09 3.55 -22.78
C ARG A 407 -14.81 2.35 -21.88
N ARG A 408 -15.03 1.13 -22.38
CA ARG A 408 -14.85 -0.12 -21.64
C ARG A 408 -13.96 -1.04 -22.44
N PHE A 409 -12.98 -1.64 -21.77
CA PHE A 409 -12.12 -2.65 -22.36
C PHE A 409 -11.60 -3.58 -21.26
N GLN A 410 -10.98 -4.69 -21.67
CA GLN A 410 -10.36 -5.64 -20.76
C GLN A 410 -8.89 -5.87 -21.14
N THR A 411 -8.05 -6.06 -20.14
CA THR A 411 -6.66 -6.51 -20.29
C THR A 411 -6.59 -7.97 -19.86
N THR A 412 -6.17 -8.85 -20.76
CA THR A 412 -6.03 -10.30 -20.54
C THR A 412 -4.54 -10.71 -20.58
N GLY A 413 -4.25 -12.00 -20.43
CA GLY A 413 -2.88 -12.51 -20.47
C GLY A 413 -2.10 -12.32 -19.17
N LEU A 414 -2.82 -12.30 -18.04
CA LEU A 414 -2.26 -12.21 -16.69
C LEU A 414 -2.04 -13.63 -16.15
N ASP A 415 -0.93 -13.83 -15.44
CA ASP A 415 -0.46 -15.16 -15.01
C ASP A 415 -1.31 -15.74 -13.89
N SER A 416 -1.96 -14.88 -13.08
CA SER A 416 -2.76 -15.33 -11.94
C SER A 416 -3.93 -14.40 -11.59
N PRO A 417 -4.97 -14.93 -10.91
CA PRO A 417 -6.04 -14.10 -10.35
C PRO A 417 -5.52 -13.04 -9.36
N ALA A 418 -4.45 -13.34 -8.62
CA ALA A 418 -3.81 -12.39 -7.72
C ALA A 418 -3.17 -11.23 -8.49
N GLU A 419 -2.49 -11.50 -9.60
CA GLU A 419 -1.93 -10.46 -10.47
C GLU A 419 -3.03 -9.58 -11.08
N ALA A 420 -4.15 -10.15 -11.51
CA ALA A 420 -5.28 -9.38 -12.00
C ALA A 420 -5.88 -8.49 -10.90
N HIS A 421 -5.97 -8.99 -9.67
CA HIS A 421 -6.38 -8.19 -8.52
C HIS A 421 -5.41 -7.02 -8.29
N ASP A 422 -4.11 -7.29 -8.21
CA ASP A 422 -3.08 -6.27 -7.98
C ASP A 422 -3.04 -5.23 -9.10
N LEU A 423 -3.16 -5.64 -10.36
CA LEU A 423 -3.23 -4.73 -11.50
C LEU A 423 -4.50 -3.88 -11.43
N ALA A 424 -5.67 -4.47 -11.14
CA ALA A 424 -6.90 -3.70 -10.97
C ALA A 424 -6.77 -2.67 -9.84
N LEU A 425 -6.15 -3.06 -8.73
CA LEU A 425 -5.85 -2.15 -7.64
C LEU A 425 -4.89 -1.05 -8.07
N LEU A 426 -3.82 -1.33 -8.82
CA LEU A 426 -2.89 -0.33 -9.33
C LEU A 426 -3.56 0.64 -10.31
N LEU A 427 -4.35 0.11 -11.24
CA LEU A 427 -5.14 0.87 -12.21
C LEU A 427 -6.11 1.83 -11.52
N ARG A 428 -6.72 1.38 -10.42
CA ARG A 428 -7.61 2.19 -9.59
C ARG A 428 -6.82 3.16 -8.69
N ALA A 429 -5.69 2.70 -8.14
CA ALA A 429 -4.87 3.42 -7.17
C ALA A 429 -4.31 4.72 -7.72
N GLY A 430 -4.13 4.82 -9.04
CA GLY A 430 -3.96 6.07 -9.78
C GLY A 430 -3.27 7.21 -9.03
N ALA A 431 -3.77 8.43 -9.20
CA ALA A 431 -3.57 9.47 -8.20
C ALA A 431 -4.54 9.21 -7.02
N LEU A 432 -4.23 9.73 -5.82
CA LEU A 432 -5.18 9.71 -4.70
C LEU A 432 -6.54 10.25 -5.17
N ALA A 433 -7.63 9.59 -4.75
CA ALA A 433 -8.99 9.98 -5.14
C ALA A 433 -9.39 11.35 -4.60
N ALA A 434 -8.72 11.77 -3.52
CA ALA A 434 -8.83 13.10 -2.94
C ALA A 434 -7.52 13.45 -2.22
N PRO A 435 -7.16 14.74 -2.15
CA PRO A 435 -6.06 15.21 -1.30
C PRO A 435 -6.21 14.71 0.14
N ILE A 436 -5.07 14.48 0.79
CA ILE A 436 -5.01 14.04 2.18
C ILE A 436 -4.11 14.95 3.00
N GLU A 437 -4.48 15.17 4.25
CA GLU A 437 -3.71 15.96 5.20
C GLU A 437 -3.52 15.18 6.50
N ILE A 438 -2.33 15.28 7.10
CA ILE A 438 -2.06 14.66 8.40
C ILE A 438 -2.55 15.61 9.48
N VAL A 439 -3.55 15.17 10.25
CA VAL A 439 -4.14 15.96 11.34
C VAL A 439 -3.56 15.58 12.71
N GLU A 440 -3.06 14.36 12.85
CA GLU A 440 -2.37 13.92 14.06
C GLU A 440 -1.21 12.99 13.71
N GLU A 441 -0.09 13.18 14.38
CA GLU A 441 1.10 12.34 14.25
C GLU A 441 1.65 12.04 15.64
N ARG A 442 1.79 10.75 15.95
CA ARG A 442 2.49 10.28 17.15
C ARG A 442 3.52 9.24 16.73
N THR A 443 4.76 9.45 17.13
CA THR A 443 5.82 8.46 16.96
C THR A 443 6.24 7.99 18.35
N ILE A 444 6.14 6.69 18.59
CA ILE A 444 6.61 6.06 19.82
C ILE A 444 7.96 5.42 19.51
N GLY A 445 9.01 5.90 20.17
CA GLY A 445 10.35 5.35 20.01
C GLY A 445 10.43 3.91 20.58
N PRO A 446 11.20 3.00 19.95
CA PRO A 446 11.38 1.64 20.45
C PRO A 446 11.91 1.59 21.90
N SER A 447 12.75 2.55 22.29
CA SER A 447 13.31 2.63 23.65
C SER A 447 12.25 2.86 24.72
N LEU A 448 11.24 3.69 24.45
CA LEU A 448 10.14 3.93 25.40
C LEU A 448 9.25 2.68 25.53
N GLY A 449 9.03 1.96 24.44
CA GLY A 449 8.33 0.68 24.44
C GLY A 449 9.08 -0.37 25.26
N GLN A 450 10.39 -0.51 25.01
CA GLN A 450 11.26 -1.43 25.75
C GLN A 450 11.32 -1.12 27.25
N ASP A 451 11.45 0.16 27.62
CA ASP A 451 11.44 0.57 29.02
C ASP A 451 10.13 0.19 29.73
N ASN A 452 8.99 0.32 29.04
CA ASN A 452 7.68 -0.09 29.56
C ASN A 452 7.58 -1.61 29.72
N ILE A 453 8.13 -2.38 28.77
CA ILE A 453 8.21 -3.85 28.85
C ILE A 453 9.06 -4.27 30.06
N ASP A 454 10.24 -3.70 30.21
CA ASP A 454 11.17 -4.02 31.29
C ASP A 454 10.57 -3.70 32.67
N GLN A 455 9.94 -2.53 32.80
CA GLN A 455 9.25 -2.13 34.04
C GLN A 455 8.04 -3.03 34.33
N GLY A 456 7.25 -3.38 33.31
CA GLY A 456 6.13 -4.31 33.43
C GLY A 456 6.58 -5.69 33.91
N PHE A 457 7.62 -6.24 33.29
CA PHE A 457 8.19 -7.54 33.65
C PHE A 457 8.76 -7.55 35.08
N ARG A 458 9.51 -6.51 35.47
CA ARG A 458 10.00 -6.34 36.85
C ARG A 458 8.84 -6.24 37.84
N SER A 459 7.78 -5.52 37.51
CA SER A 459 6.60 -5.38 38.38
C SER A 459 5.88 -6.71 38.58
N VAL A 460 5.73 -7.51 37.52
CA VAL A 460 5.13 -8.85 37.60
C VAL A 460 5.99 -9.78 38.45
N ILE A 461 7.33 -9.79 38.26
CA ILE A 461 8.23 -10.63 39.05
C ILE A 461 8.18 -10.25 40.54
N ILE A 462 8.31 -8.95 40.85
CA ILE A 462 8.31 -8.48 42.24
C ILE A 462 6.95 -8.77 42.89
N GLY A 463 5.84 -8.47 42.22
CA GLY A 463 4.50 -8.75 42.70
C GLY A 463 4.27 -10.25 42.94
N MET A 464 4.69 -11.09 42.00
CA MET A 464 4.61 -12.55 42.13
C MET A 464 5.44 -13.04 43.32
N LEU A 465 6.66 -12.56 43.50
CA LEU A 465 7.54 -12.96 44.60
C LEU A 465 6.92 -12.56 45.95
N LEU A 466 6.38 -11.34 46.07
CA LEU A 466 5.68 -10.89 47.26
C LEU A 466 4.46 -11.75 47.60
N VAL A 467 3.62 -12.08 46.60
CA VAL A 467 2.46 -12.96 46.78
C VAL A 467 2.91 -14.37 47.18
N MET A 468 3.95 -14.91 46.55
CA MET A 468 4.48 -16.24 46.88
C MET A 468 5.01 -16.31 48.30
N VAL A 469 5.74 -15.28 48.75
CA VAL A 469 6.24 -15.18 50.13
C VAL A 469 5.07 -15.07 51.10
N PHE A 470 4.09 -14.21 50.82
CA PHE A 470 2.90 -14.08 51.65
C PHE A 470 2.14 -15.40 51.78
N MET A 471 1.93 -16.12 50.67
CA MET A 471 1.24 -17.42 50.66
C MET A 471 2.03 -18.48 51.42
N ALA A 472 3.36 -18.51 51.26
CA ALA A 472 4.24 -19.45 51.96
C ALA A 472 4.22 -19.20 53.48
N VAL A 473 4.23 -17.93 53.92
CA VAL A 473 4.19 -17.58 55.35
C VAL A 473 2.81 -17.83 55.96
N SER A 474 1.75 -17.38 55.29
CA SER A 474 0.38 -17.45 55.83
C SER A 474 -0.21 -18.86 55.78
N TYR A 475 0.06 -19.62 54.72
CA TYR A 475 -0.60 -20.92 54.45
C TYR A 475 0.37 -22.12 54.46
N ARG A 476 1.67 -21.90 54.71
CA ARG A 476 2.69 -22.96 54.83
C ARG A 476 2.68 -23.92 53.63
N VAL A 477 2.45 -25.21 53.87
CA VAL A 477 2.46 -26.26 52.85
C VAL A 477 1.36 -26.07 51.81
N PHE A 478 0.15 -25.67 52.22
CA PHE A 478 -0.93 -25.37 51.28
C PHE A 478 -0.62 -24.13 50.44
N GLY A 479 0.10 -23.16 51.01
CA GLY A 479 0.62 -22.01 50.28
C GLY A 479 1.59 -22.39 49.16
N MET A 480 2.51 -23.34 49.41
CA MET A 480 3.42 -23.84 48.37
C MET A 480 2.69 -24.53 47.21
N VAL A 481 1.63 -25.30 47.49
CA VAL A 481 0.80 -25.92 46.45
C VAL A 481 0.07 -24.86 45.62
N ALA A 482 -0.47 -23.82 46.27
CA ALA A 482 -1.10 -22.70 45.58
C ALA A 482 -0.11 -21.90 44.72
N ASN A 483 1.11 -21.67 45.20
CA ASN A 483 2.18 -21.03 44.44
C ASN A 483 2.55 -21.82 43.18
N MET A 484 2.61 -23.15 43.27
CA MET A 484 2.81 -24.01 42.10
C MET A 484 1.67 -23.83 41.09
N ALA A 485 0.41 -23.83 41.55
CA ALA A 485 -0.74 -23.60 40.68
C ALA A 485 -0.71 -22.21 40.02
N LEU A 486 -0.29 -21.17 40.75
CA LEU A 486 -0.15 -19.81 40.24
C LEU A 486 0.89 -19.72 39.12
N LEU A 487 2.07 -20.34 39.32
CA LEU A 487 3.12 -20.38 38.30
C LEU A 487 2.64 -21.10 37.03
N LEU A 488 2.01 -22.27 37.19
CA LEU A 488 1.47 -23.02 36.07
C LEU A 488 0.38 -22.25 35.32
N ASN A 489 -0.48 -21.53 36.05
CA ASN A 489 -1.50 -20.67 35.44
C ASN A 489 -0.87 -19.54 34.61
N LEU A 490 0.18 -18.88 35.10
CA LEU A 490 0.88 -17.84 34.37
C LEU A 490 1.47 -18.36 33.06
N VAL A 491 2.14 -19.52 33.10
CA VAL A 491 2.69 -20.18 31.91
C VAL A 491 1.59 -20.48 30.89
N LEU A 492 0.44 -20.99 31.34
CA LEU A 492 -0.69 -21.28 30.46
C LEU A 492 -1.31 -20.01 29.85
N ILE A 493 -1.42 -18.91 30.60
CA ILE A 493 -1.91 -17.63 30.07
C ILE A 493 -0.98 -17.13 28.95
N VAL A 494 0.33 -17.11 29.20
CA VAL A 494 1.32 -16.67 28.19
C VAL A 494 1.27 -17.57 26.95
N ALA A 495 1.15 -18.89 27.14
CA ALA A 495 1.03 -19.84 26.04
C ALA A 495 -0.22 -19.61 25.18
N VAL A 496 -1.37 -19.37 25.81
CA VAL A 496 -2.63 -19.11 25.10
C VAL A 496 -2.57 -17.80 24.32
N LEU A 497 -2.04 -16.72 24.93
CA LEU A 497 -1.88 -15.43 24.25
C LEU A 497 -0.95 -15.53 23.04
N SER A 498 0.16 -16.27 23.19
CA SER A 498 1.10 -16.53 22.08
C SER A 498 0.47 -17.36 20.96
N MET A 499 -0.33 -18.37 21.32
CA MET A 499 -1.02 -19.23 20.35
C MET A 499 -2.11 -18.49 19.58
N LEU A 500 -2.86 -17.62 20.24
CA LEU A 500 -3.91 -16.82 19.63
C LEU A 500 -3.37 -15.63 18.82
N GLN A 501 -2.07 -15.35 18.91
CA GLN A 501 -1.46 -14.16 18.32
C GLN A 501 -2.25 -12.88 18.66
N ALA A 502 -2.72 -12.83 19.91
CA ALA A 502 -3.52 -11.71 20.41
C ALA A 502 -2.59 -10.53 20.76
N THR A 503 -2.94 -9.34 20.28
CA THR A 503 -2.32 -8.06 20.65
C THR A 503 -2.95 -7.45 21.88
#